data_AF-A0A940Z7I1-F1
#
_entry.id   AF-A0A940Z7I1-F1
#
_cell.length_a   1.000
_cell.length_b   1.000
_cell.length_c   1.000
_cell.angle_alpha   90.00
_cell.angle_beta   90.00
_cell.angle_gamma   90.00
#
_symmetry.space_group_name_H-M   'P 1'
#
loop_
_entity.id
_entity.type
_entity.pdbx_description
1 polymer ?
#
loop_
_entity_poly.entity_id
_entity_poly.type
_entity_poly.pdbx_seq_one_letter_code
_entity_poly.pdbx_strand_id
1 'polypeptide(L)' 'IGLIYAHSGNPKKDFRKALDSFRKMMTDYPKSPLFEQARIWAGVLQENERLSQVIEKSRQVDMEIEERKRGTLK' A
#
# COMPACT_ATOMS: atom_id res chain seq x y z
N ILE A 1 -15.84 -6.86 0.74
CA ILE A 1 -15.50 -5.78 -0.23
C ILE A 1 -14.05 -5.31 -0.08
N GLY A 2 -13.57 -4.91 1.11
CA GLY A 2 -12.18 -4.47 1.30
C GLY A 2 -11.10 -5.44 0.78
N LEU A 3 -11.19 -6.73 1.14
CA LEU A 3 -10.25 -7.76 0.66
C LEU A 3 -10.29 -7.99 -0.86
N ILE A 4 -11.42 -7.76 -1.52
CA ILE A 4 -11.53 -7.89 -2.99
C ILE A 4 -10.68 -6.82 -3.67
N TYR A 5 -10.73 -5.58 -3.16
CA TYR A 5 -9.89 -4.49 -3.66
C TYR A 5 -8.40 -4.69 -3.33
N ALA A 6 -8.07 -5.42 -2.27
CA ALA A 6 -6.69 -5.71 -1.87
C ALA A 6 -6.08 -6.94 -2.57
N HIS A 7 -6.88 -7.77 -3.23
CA HIS A 7 -6.42 -9.04 -3.79
C HIS A 7 -5.39 -8.84 -4.92
N SER A 8 -4.24 -9.52 -4.83
CA SER A 8 -3.13 -9.36 -5.78
C SER A 8 -3.49 -9.70 -7.23
N GLY A 9 -4.36 -10.70 -7.40
CA GLY A 9 -4.90 -11.10 -8.71
C GLY A 9 -6.08 -10.26 -9.22
N ASN A 10 -6.54 -9.24 -8.48
CA ASN A 10 -7.58 -8.34 -8.96
C ASN A 10 -6.94 -7.29 -9.89
N PRO A 11 -7.25 -7.27 -11.20
CA PRO A 11 -6.72 -6.27 -12.13
C PRO A 11 -7.22 -4.85 -11.83
N LYS A 12 -8.32 -4.72 -11.07
CA LYS A 12 -8.85 -3.46 -10.55
C LYS A 12 -8.52 -3.25 -9.07
N LYS A 13 -7.44 -3.87 -8.58
CA LYS A 13 -7.00 -3.68 -7.18
C LYS A 13 -6.78 -2.20 -6.91
N ASP A 14 -7.21 -1.78 -5.73
CA ASP A 14 -7.18 -0.39 -5.31
C ASP A 14 -7.08 -0.38 -3.78
N PHE A 15 -5.85 -0.24 -3.29
CA PHE A 15 -5.57 -0.30 -1.85
C PHE A 15 -6.21 0.86 -1.08
N ARG A 16 -6.44 1.99 -1.74
CA ARG A 16 -7.16 3.12 -1.14
C ARG A 16 -8.63 2.76 -0.93
N LYS A 17 -9.31 2.20 -1.94
CA LYS A 17 -10.69 1.70 -1.79
C LYS A 17 -10.79 0.56 -0.78
N ALA A 18 -9.79 -0.31 -0.72
CA ALA A 18 -9.71 -1.36 0.29
C ALA A 18 -9.67 -0.76 1.70
N LEU A 19 -8.78 0.22 1.93
CA LEU A 19 -8.63 0.91 3.20
C LEU A 19 -9.89 1.67 3.61
N ASP A 20 -10.51 2.41 2.67
CA ASP A 20 -11.75 3.13 2.91
C ASP A 20 -12.90 2.18 3.29
N SER A 21 -12.94 1.00 2.66
CA SER A 21 -13.91 -0.05 3.02
C SER A 21 -13.71 -0.55 4.46
N PHE A 22 -12.46 -0.76 4.89
CA PHE A 22 -12.17 -1.20 6.26
C PHE A 22 -12.46 -0.10 7.29
N ARG A 23 -12.10 1.15 6.99
CA ARG A 23 -12.41 2.32 7.83
C ARG A 23 -13.91 2.50 8.02
N LYS A 24 -14.69 2.40 6.94
CA LYS A 24 -16.15 2.45 7.00
C LYS A 24 -16.70 1.31 7.84
N MET A 25 -16.20 0.09 7.67
CA MET A 25 -16.63 -1.06 8.48
C MET A 25 -16.37 -0.85 9.98
N MET A 26 -15.20 -0.31 10.34
CA MET A 26 -14.87 -0.02 11.73
C MET A 26 -15.74 1.11 12.32
N THR A 27 -16.13 2.09 11.50
CA THR A 27 -16.95 3.23 11.92
C THR A 27 -18.42 2.85 12.06
N ASP A 28 -18.97 2.17 11.05
CA ASP A 28 -20.39 1.83 10.96
C ASP A 28 -20.74 0.61 11.82
N TYR A 29 -19.77 -0.29 12.05
CA TYR A 29 -19.98 -1.56 12.76
C TYR A 29 -18.93 -1.83 13.85
N PRO A 30 -18.78 -0.95 14.85
CA PRO A 30 -17.73 -1.06 15.87
C PRO A 30 -17.85 -2.30 16.78
N LYS A 31 -19.04 -2.89 16.89
CA LYS A 31 -19.29 -4.12 17.69
C LYS A 31 -19.24 -5.40 16.86
N SER A 32 -18.92 -5.30 15.57
CA SER A 32 -18.84 -6.47 14.70
C SER A 32 -17.70 -7.40 15.13
N PRO A 33 -17.88 -8.73 15.10
CA PRO A 33 -16.79 -9.68 15.29
C PRO A 33 -15.63 -9.49 14.30
N LEU A 34 -15.89 -8.80 13.18
CA LEU A 34 -14.88 -8.51 12.15
C LEU A 34 -14.07 -7.25 12.43
N PHE A 35 -14.44 -6.44 13.44
CA PHE A 35 -13.81 -5.15 13.73
C PHE A 35 -12.28 -5.25 13.83
N GLU A 36 -11.80 -6.15 14.68
CA GLU A 36 -10.35 -6.35 14.88
C GLU A 36 -9.67 -6.85 13.60
N GLN A 37 -10.34 -7.70 12.81
CA GLN A 37 -9.80 -8.16 11.54
C GLN A 37 -9.64 -7.00 10.55
N ALA A 38 -10.64 -6.12 10.43
CA ALA A 38 -10.53 -4.95 9.57
C ALA A 38 -9.45 -3.98 10.02
N ARG A 39 -9.27 -3.82 11.34
CA ARG A 39 -8.18 -3.01 11.90
C ARG A 39 -6.82 -3.57 11.51
N ILE A 40 -6.63 -4.88 11.63
CA ILE A 40 -5.40 -5.56 11.22
C ILE A 40 -5.15 -5.38 9.72
N TRP A 41 -6.16 -5.66 8.88
CA TRP A 41 -6.02 -5.52 7.43
C TRP A 41 -5.75 -4.08 6.98
N ALA A 42 -6.37 -3.10 7.63
CA ALA A 42 -6.06 -1.69 7.40
C ALA A 42 -4.58 -1.38 7.70
N GLY A 43 -4.05 -1.87 8.82
CA GLY A 43 -2.64 -1.71 9.18
C GLY A 43 -1.69 -2.37 8.18
N VAL A 44 -1.99 -3.60 7.75
CA VAL A 44 -1.20 -4.30 6.72
C VAL A 44 -1.17 -3.53 5.40
N LEU A 45 -2.30 -2.97 4.97
CA LEU A 45 -2.35 -2.17 3.75
C LEU A 45 -1.57 -0.87 3.85
N GLN A 46 -1.63 -0.18 5.00
CA GLN A 46 -0.85 1.03 5.23
C GLN A 46 0.65 0.76 5.21
N GLU A 47 1.09 -0.34 5.82
CA GLU A 47 2.51 -0.71 5.79
C GLU A 47 2.96 -1.14 4.39
N ASN A 48 2.10 -1.82 3.63
CA ASN A 48 2.38 -2.16 2.23
C ASN A 48 2.57 -0.91 1.36
N GLU A 49 1.74 0.12 1.55
CA GLU A 49 1.88 1.41 0.86
C GLU A 49 3.19 2.10 1.25
N ARG A 50 3.53 2.12 2.54
CA ARG A 50 4.79 2.70 3.03
C ARG A 50 6.01 1.99 2.43
N LEU A 51 6.00 0.65 2.39
CA LEU A 51 7.07 -0.14 1.78
C LEU A 51 7.19 0.12 0.28
N SER A 52 6.07 0.25 -0.42
CA SER A 52 6.05 0.55 -1.86
C SER A 52 6.71 1.91 -2.14
N GLN A 53 6.43 2.94 -1.33
CA GLN A 53 7.07 4.26 -1.45
C GLN A 53 8.59 4.20 -1.17
N VAL A 54 9.03 3.40 -0.20
CA VAL A 54 10.47 3.21 0.09
C VAL A 54 11.18 2.56 -1.10
N ILE A 55 10.59 1.52 -1.68
CA ILE A 55 11.15 0.82 -2.84
C ILE A 55 11.25 1.78 -4.05
N GLU A 56 10.22 2.59 -4.29
CA GLU A 56 10.24 3.57 -5.37
C GLU A 56 11.34 4.61 -5.20
N LYS A 57 11.49 5.18 -3.99
CA LYS A 57 12.57 6.12 -3.67
C LYS A 57 13.95 5.49 -3.82
N SER A 58 14.12 4.24 -3.37
CA SER A 58 15.37 3.51 -3.54
C SER A 58 15.76 3.40 -5.02
N ARG A 59 14.80 3.05 -5.88
CA ARG A 59 15.03 2.96 -7.33
C ARG A 59 15.40 4.31 -7.94
N GLN A 60 14.80 5.41 -7.49
CA GLN A 60 15.15 6.75 -7.95
C GLN A 60 16.59 7.11 -7.60
N VAL A 61 17.01 6.81 -6.36
CA VAL A 61 18.39 7.01 -5.91
C VAL A 61 19.37 6.18 -6.75
N ASP A 62 19.04 4.90 -7.00
CA ASP A 62 19.88 4.03 -7.83
C ASP A 62 20.06 4.59 -9.25
N MET A 63 18.98 5.09 -9.87
CA MET A 63 19.05 5.73 -11.19
C MET A 63 19.92 7.00 -11.19
N GLU A 64 19.77 7.86 -10.19
CA GLU A 64 20.55 9.10 -10.06
C GLU A 64 22.05 8.81 -9.90
N ILE A 65 22.39 7.79 -9.09
CA ILE A 65 23.77 7.35 -8.92
C ILE A 65 24.37 6.90 -10.26
N GLU A 66 23.63 6.12 -11.04
CA GLU A 66 24.09 5.63 -12.35
C GLU A 66 24.24 6.76 -13.38
N GLU A 67 23.36 7.77 -13.36
CA GLU A 67 23.49 8.95 -14.22
C GLU A 67 24.72 9.79 -13.87
N ARG A 68 24.96 10.03 -12.57
CA ARG A 68 26.15 10.75 -12.10
C ARG A 68 27.43 10.02 -12.51
N LYS A 69 27.49 8.70 -12.35
CA LYS A 69 28.65 7.89 -12.80
C LYS A 69 28.90 8.06 -14.30
N ARG A 70 27.86 7.98 -15.14
CA ARG A 70 27.96 8.17 -16.60
C ARG A 70 28.39 9.58 -16.99
N GLY A 71 27.98 10.60 -16.23
CA GLY A 71 28.37 11.99 -16.44
C GLY A 71 29.84 12.28 -16.09
N THR A 72 30.37 11.63 -15.05
CA THR A 72 31.79 11.77 -14.63
C THR A 72 32.77 10.98 -15.51
N LEU A 73 32.27 9.99 -16.26
CA LEU A 73 33.06 9.15 -17.18
C LEU A 73 33.14 9.70 -18.62
N LYS A 74 32.55 10.86 -18.90
CA LYS A 74 32.64 11.59 -20.17
C LYS A 74 33.58 12.77 -20.05
#